data_AF-A0A9P3FIY8-F1
#
_entry.id   AF-A0A9P3FIY8-F1
#
_cell.length_a   1.000
_cell.length_b   1.000
_cell.length_c   1.000
_cell.angle_alpha   90.00
_cell.angle_beta   90.00
_cell.angle_gamma   90.00
#
_symmetry.space_group_name_H-M   'P 1'
#
loop_
_entity.id
_entity.type
_entity.pdbx_description
1 polymer ?
#
loop_
_entity_poly.entity_id
_entity_poly.type
_entity_poly.pdbx_seq_one_letter_code
_entity_poly.pdbx_strand_id
1 'polypeptide(L)'
;MEEAVNITILAPTENAFRYFPQSALDSITEDDILYHVLREGGMPALTSSMIPDDVAVMRSTLVRDLDSPALAGLVVREGQLRAIGARGQWANVTQADIPIANGVVHLIDQFLPIAEDLVGTAFAINLTAFLGAFEKPLSEGRLPKTGVTVFAPRNEAFERIACTMQNIPEGDLPGLLAAHVVPGTFDGEYIKSAVGNGTEMETLLAGLTSGDESILFSTCNDGKYYVSGELLLATDIPFEGGILHVIDGVLEARDNSDRTCQEGTETSTAAQDSATCGALPSPTDLPTPTTTVTLASLTAVSEETAQPAAGSNSGTTGNSAAVATAAVGAAALFGGAAAMLVNF
;
A
#
# COMPACT_ATOMS: atom_id res chain seq x y z
N MET A 1 -24.42 26.08 -6.84
CA MET A 1 -23.87 24.79 -6.43
C MET A 1 -24.18 23.84 -7.54
N GLU A 2 -23.19 23.53 -8.37
CA GLU A 2 -23.32 22.52 -9.41
C GLU A 2 -23.48 21.18 -8.68
N GLU A 3 -24.63 20.50 -8.84
CA GLU A 3 -24.83 19.20 -8.23
C GLU A 3 -23.72 18.27 -8.73
N ALA A 4 -22.93 17.72 -7.82
CA ALA A 4 -21.89 16.77 -8.18
C ALA A 4 -22.56 15.48 -8.66
N VAL A 5 -22.71 15.34 -9.97
CA VAL A 5 -23.20 14.14 -10.64
C VAL A 5 -22.03 13.15 -10.83
N ASN A 6 -22.30 11.86 -10.66
CA ASN A 6 -21.35 10.74 -10.80
C ASN A 6 -20.26 10.66 -9.72
N ILE A 7 -20.64 10.82 -8.45
CA ILE A 7 -19.70 10.66 -7.33
C ILE A 7 -19.64 9.22 -6.82
N THR A 8 -18.48 8.82 -6.31
CA THR A 8 -18.34 7.56 -5.55
C THR A 8 -17.96 7.91 -4.13
N ILE A 9 -18.75 7.46 -3.15
CA ILE A 9 -18.47 7.72 -1.74
C ILE A 9 -17.94 6.44 -1.10
N LEU A 10 -16.75 6.51 -0.53
CA LEU A 10 -16.15 5.47 0.28
C LEU A 10 -16.52 5.71 1.75
N ALA A 11 -17.66 5.21 2.20
CA ALA A 11 -18.19 5.53 3.53
C ALA A 11 -17.61 4.58 4.60
N PRO A 12 -16.80 5.08 5.57
CA PRO A 12 -16.30 4.25 6.65
C PRO A 12 -17.45 3.79 7.55
N THR A 13 -17.49 2.50 7.85
CA THR A 13 -18.45 1.90 8.76
C THR A 13 -18.12 2.22 10.22
N GLU A 14 -19.05 1.97 11.13
CA GLU A 14 -18.78 2.07 12.58
C GLU A 14 -17.56 1.24 13.00
N ASN A 15 -17.35 0.08 12.37
CA ASN A 15 -16.17 -0.76 12.63
C ASN A 15 -14.85 -0.07 12.28
N ALA A 16 -14.84 0.78 11.26
CA ALA A 16 -13.66 1.58 10.90
C ALA A 16 -13.24 2.52 12.05
N PHE A 17 -14.21 3.15 12.69
CA PHE A 17 -13.96 4.08 13.79
C PHE A 17 -13.62 3.40 15.11
N ARG A 18 -13.98 2.12 15.30
CA ARG A 18 -13.57 1.36 16.51
C ARG A 18 -12.07 1.15 16.61
N TYR A 19 -11.38 1.04 15.47
CA TYR A 19 -9.94 0.88 15.41
C TYR A 19 -9.20 2.19 15.15
N PHE A 20 -9.94 3.28 14.95
CA PHE A 20 -9.37 4.60 14.77
C PHE A 20 -9.04 5.21 16.15
N PRO A 21 -7.82 5.75 16.34
CA PRO A 21 -7.44 6.31 17.62
C PRO A 21 -8.34 7.50 17.98
N GLN A 22 -8.88 7.51 19.20
CA GLN A 22 -9.79 8.56 19.68
C GLN A 22 -9.19 9.97 19.57
N SER A 23 -7.89 10.12 19.81
CA SER A 23 -7.18 11.39 19.65
C SER A 23 -7.18 11.92 18.21
N ALA A 24 -7.33 11.03 17.22
CA ALA A 24 -7.45 11.42 15.82
C ALA A 24 -8.89 11.71 15.41
N LEU A 25 -9.90 11.16 16.11
CA LEU A 25 -11.31 11.50 15.85
C LEU A 25 -11.57 12.98 16.08
N ASP A 26 -10.98 13.53 17.14
CA ASP A 26 -11.11 14.95 17.49
C ASP A 26 -10.41 15.87 16.48
N SER A 27 -9.52 15.32 15.63
CA SER A 27 -8.78 16.07 14.61
C SER A 27 -9.31 15.86 13.20
N ILE A 28 -10.40 15.09 13.00
CA ILE A 28 -11.00 14.92 11.67
C ILE A 28 -11.54 16.26 11.18
N THR A 29 -11.12 16.64 9.97
CA THR A 29 -11.51 17.86 9.28
C THR A 29 -12.51 17.59 8.17
N GLU A 30 -13.01 18.64 7.52
CA GLU A 30 -13.85 18.50 6.31
C GLU A 30 -13.07 17.81 5.18
N ASP A 31 -11.78 18.11 5.02
CA ASP A 31 -10.94 17.51 4.00
C ASP A 31 -10.74 16.01 4.19
N ASP A 32 -10.66 15.54 5.44
CA ASP A 32 -10.58 14.11 5.75
C ASP A 32 -11.85 13.37 5.28
N ILE A 33 -13.00 14.04 5.35
CA ILE A 33 -14.27 13.50 4.85
C ILE A 33 -14.32 13.60 3.32
N LEU A 34 -13.87 14.70 2.73
CA LEU A 34 -13.85 14.89 1.27
C LEU A 34 -12.87 13.96 0.55
N TYR A 35 -11.83 13.48 1.24
CA TYR A 35 -10.93 12.45 0.72
C TYR A 35 -11.66 11.13 0.39
N HIS A 36 -12.75 10.85 1.09
CA HIS A 36 -13.58 9.68 0.84
C HIS A 36 -14.58 9.87 -0.30
N VAL A 37 -14.63 11.04 -0.93
CA VAL A 37 -15.53 11.32 -2.05
C VAL A 37 -14.71 11.41 -3.34
N LEU A 38 -14.89 10.41 -4.20
CA LEU A 38 -14.19 10.29 -5.47
C LEU A 38 -15.03 10.87 -6.59
N ARG A 39 -14.39 11.63 -7.48
CA ARG A 39 -15.00 12.19 -8.69
C ARG A 39 -13.96 12.38 -9.78
N GLU A 40 -14.32 11.97 -10.98
CA GLU A 40 -13.55 12.32 -12.18
C GLU A 40 -14.49 12.91 -13.24
N GLY A 41 -14.10 14.06 -13.80
CA GLY A 41 -14.94 14.84 -14.69
C GLY A 41 -15.38 14.04 -15.91
N GLY A 42 -16.69 13.92 -16.12
CA GLY A 42 -17.26 13.23 -17.27
C GLY A 42 -17.26 11.70 -17.19
N MET A 43 -16.74 11.11 -16.11
CA MET A 43 -16.78 9.66 -15.88
C MET A 43 -17.96 9.27 -14.98
N PRO A 44 -18.50 8.04 -15.12
CA PRO A 44 -19.50 7.51 -14.21
C PRO A 44 -18.90 7.23 -12.82
N ALA A 45 -19.78 7.09 -11.82
CA ALA A 45 -19.37 6.60 -10.51
C ALA A 45 -18.76 5.19 -10.62
N LEU A 46 -17.72 4.93 -9.84
CA LEU A 46 -17.06 3.63 -9.79
C LEU A 46 -17.98 2.60 -9.13
N THR A 47 -18.43 1.62 -9.90
CA THR A 47 -19.10 0.42 -9.39
C THR A 47 -18.12 -0.74 -9.31
N SER A 48 -18.42 -1.77 -8.52
CA SER A 48 -17.54 -2.95 -8.39
C SER A 48 -17.32 -3.64 -9.74
N SER A 49 -18.31 -3.59 -10.64
CA SER A 49 -18.23 -4.18 -11.99
C SER A 49 -17.27 -3.47 -12.95
N MET A 50 -16.88 -2.23 -12.62
CA MET A 50 -15.92 -1.45 -13.43
C MET A 50 -14.48 -1.65 -12.98
N ILE A 51 -14.27 -2.34 -11.85
CA ILE A 51 -12.94 -2.57 -11.28
C ILE A 51 -12.44 -3.94 -11.76
N PRO A 52 -11.36 -3.99 -12.55
CA PRO A 52 -10.78 -5.26 -12.96
C PRO A 52 -10.12 -5.98 -11.77
N ASP A 53 -9.95 -7.29 -11.91
CA ASP A 53 -9.22 -8.10 -10.94
C ASP A 53 -7.73 -7.72 -10.90
N ASP A 54 -7.20 -7.56 -9.69
CA ASP A 54 -5.82 -7.16 -9.38
C ASP A 54 -5.39 -5.82 -9.99
N VAL A 55 -6.35 -4.93 -10.21
CA VAL A 55 -6.17 -3.60 -10.79
C VAL A 55 -6.78 -2.53 -9.90
N ALA A 56 -5.97 -1.54 -9.54
CA ALA A 56 -6.44 -0.35 -8.87
C ALA A 56 -6.98 0.67 -9.88
N VAL A 57 -8.24 1.08 -9.73
CA VAL A 57 -8.81 2.21 -10.46
C VAL A 57 -8.84 3.41 -9.52
N MET A 58 -7.94 4.36 -9.78
CA MET A 58 -7.80 5.60 -9.01
C MET A 58 -8.67 6.72 -9.58
N ARG A 59 -9.15 7.59 -8.70
CA ARG A 59 -9.93 8.79 -9.03
C ARG A 59 -9.46 9.96 -8.17
N SER A 60 -9.64 11.16 -8.69
CA SER A 60 -9.44 12.37 -7.88
C SER A 60 -10.48 12.44 -6.77
N THR A 61 -10.02 12.84 -5.59
CA THR A 61 -10.87 13.14 -4.45
C THR A 61 -11.43 14.57 -4.54
N LEU A 62 -12.38 14.91 -3.68
CA LEU A 62 -12.95 16.27 -3.61
C LEU A 62 -12.23 17.20 -2.63
N VAL A 63 -11.07 16.79 -2.10
CA VAL A 63 -10.24 17.63 -1.22
C VAL A 63 -9.84 18.91 -1.96
N ARG A 64 -9.99 20.06 -1.30
CA ARG A 64 -9.88 21.38 -1.97
C ARG A 64 -8.64 22.16 -1.59
N ASP A 65 -8.12 21.91 -0.40
CA ASP A 65 -7.03 22.68 0.20
C ASP A 65 -5.64 22.09 -0.06
N LEU A 66 -5.55 21.12 -0.97
CA LEU A 66 -4.29 20.55 -1.42
C LEU A 66 -3.70 21.34 -2.59
N ASP A 67 -2.37 21.39 -2.62
CA ASP A 67 -1.59 21.97 -3.71
C ASP A 67 -1.76 21.17 -5.01
N SER A 68 -2.24 19.92 -4.91
CA SER A 68 -2.37 18.95 -5.99
C SER A 68 -3.52 17.96 -5.74
N PRO A 69 -4.09 17.32 -6.79
CA PRO A 69 -5.20 16.41 -6.60
C PRO A 69 -4.75 15.18 -5.81
N ALA A 70 -5.43 14.94 -4.69
CA ALA A 70 -5.31 13.69 -3.95
C ALA A 70 -6.06 12.58 -4.68
N LEU A 71 -5.42 11.41 -4.79
CA LEU A 71 -6.00 10.21 -5.39
C LEU A 71 -6.44 9.23 -4.32
N ALA A 72 -7.56 8.56 -4.58
CA ALA A 72 -8.01 7.36 -3.88
C ALA A 72 -8.77 6.49 -4.88
N GLY A 73 -8.87 5.19 -4.60
CA GLY A 73 -9.37 4.26 -5.61
C GLY A 73 -9.96 2.98 -5.04
N LEU A 74 -10.35 2.11 -5.97
CA LEU A 74 -10.86 0.78 -5.67
C LEU A 74 -10.03 -0.24 -6.44
N VAL A 75 -9.86 -1.41 -5.83
CA VAL A 75 -9.13 -2.55 -6.40
C VAL A 75 -9.81 -3.83 -5.99
N VAL A 76 -9.88 -4.80 -6.89
CA VAL A 76 -10.26 -6.16 -6.50
C VAL A 76 -8.98 -6.95 -6.26
N ARG A 77 -8.74 -7.42 -5.03
CA ARG A 77 -7.65 -8.36 -4.73
C ARG A 77 -8.20 -9.61 -4.08
N GLU A 78 -7.74 -10.77 -4.55
CA GLU A 78 -8.16 -12.07 -4.03
C GLU A 78 -9.69 -12.26 -4.09
N GLY A 79 -10.34 -11.67 -5.10
CA GLY A 79 -11.80 -11.68 -5.27
C GLY A 79 -12.57 -10.77 -4.30
N GLN A 80 -11.87 -9.94 -3.52
CA GLN A 80 -12.47 -8.97 -2.61
C GLN A 80 -12.22 -7.54 -3.10
N LEU A 81 -13.29 -6.73 -3.13
CA LEU A 81 -13.17 -5.31 -3.40
C LEU A 81 -12.56 -4.61 -2.17
N ARG A 82 -11.51 -3.85 -2.40
CA ARG A 82 -10.81 -3.04 -1.40
C ARG A 82 -10.70 -1.60 -1.91
N ALA A 83 -10.76 -0.64 -1.02
CA ALA A 83 -10.41 0.74 -1.30
C ALA A 83 -8.92 0.95 -1.00
N ILE A 84 -8.28 1.77 -1.83
CA ILE A 84 -6.89 2.18 -1.65
C ILE A 84 -6.89 3.65 -1.26
N GLY A 85 -6.20 3.95 -0.16
CA GLY A 85 -5.93 5.30 0.28
C GLY A 85 -4.43 5.57 0.36
N ALA A 86 -4.11 6.73 0.92
CA ALA A 86 -2.75 7.17 1.15
C ALA A 86 -1.95 6.21 2.05
N ARG A 87 -0.63 6.43 2.10
CA ARG A 87 0.30 5.69 2.98
C ARG A 87 0.29 4.18 2.73
N GLY A 88 -0.18 3.75 1.55
CA GLY A 88 -0.33 2.34 1.19
C GLY A 88 -1.35 1.60 2.04
N GLN A 89 -2.34 2.30 2.63
CA GLN A 89 -3.41 1.69 3.42
C GLN A 89 -4.53 1.16 2.53
N TRP A 90 -5.08 0.01 2.93
CA TRP A 90 -6.13 -0.70 2.23
C TRP A 90 -7.32 -0.87 3.18
N ALA A 91 -8.51 -0.50 2.73
CA ALA A 91 -9.74 -0.76 3.46
C ALA A 91 -10.57 -1.82 2.70
N ASN A 92 -11.08 -2.84 3.36
CA ASN A 92 -11.99 -3.77 2.69
C ASN A 92 -13.35 -3.11 2.49
N VAL A 93 -13.97 -3.35 1.34
CA VAL A 93 -15.34 -2.94 1.08
C VAL A 93 -16.29 -4.00 1.65
N THR A 94 -17.01 -3.66 2.73
CA THR A 94 -17.96 -4.55 3.39
C THR A 94 -19.28 -4.67 2.64
N GLN A 95 -19.67 -3.60 1.94
CA GLN A 95 -20.85 -3.55 1.10
C GLN A 95 -20.58 -2.61 -0.07
N ALA A 96 -20.70 -3.13 -1.29
CA ALA A 96 -20.46 -2.36 -2.51
C ALA A 96 -21.78 -1.96 -3.19
N ASP A 97 -21.67 -1.02 -4.13
CA ASP A 97 -22.70 -0.68 -5.12
C ASP A 97 -24.04 -0.22 -4.53
N ILE A 98 -24.02 0.58 -3.46
CA ILE A 98 -25.24 1.16 -2.91
C ILE A 98 -25.64 2.39 -3.77
N PRO A 99 -26.76 2.35 -4.50
CA PRO A 99 -27.13 3.43 -5.39
C PRO A 99 -27.62 4.65 -4.61
N ILE A 100 -27.15 5.83 -5.00
CA ILE A 100 -27.65 7.13 -4.54
C ILE A 100 -28.04 8.00 -5.74
N ALA A 101 -28.79 9.08 -5.51
CA ALA A 101 -29.32 9.92 -6.59
C ALA A 101 -28.24 10.40 -7.58
N ASN A 102 -27.02 10.67 -7.07
CA ASN A 102 -25.94 11.28 -7.84
C ASN A 102 -24.69 10.39 -7.97
N GLY A 103 -24.80 9.07 -7.71
CA GLY A 103 -23.62 8.22 -7.64
C GLY A 103 -23.80 6.89 -6.93
N VAL A 104 -22.72 6.41 -6.32
CA VAL A 104 -22.66 5.11 -5.64
C VAL A 104 -21.92 5.26 -4.31
N VAL A 105 -22.32 4.47 -3.31
CA VAL A 105 -21.64 4.36 -2.01
C VAL A 105 -21.07 2.95 -1.83
N HIS A 106 -19.83 2.88 -1.37
CA HIS A 106 -19.17 1.66 -0.92
C HIS A 106 -18.85 1.81 0.56
N LEU A 107 -19.32 0.87 1.38
CA LEU A 107 -19.01 0.83 2.81
C LEU A 107 -17.62 0.21 3.02
N ILE A 108 -16.73 0.90 3.73
CA ILE A 108 -15.38 0.43 4.02
C ILE A 108 -15.16 0.16 5.51
N ASP A 109 -14.30 -0.80 5.83
CA ASP A 109 -13.99 -1.21 7.20
C ASP A 109 -12.85 -0.43 7.87
N GLN A 110 -12.22 0.51 7.15
CA GLN A 110 -11.17 1.40 7.68
C GLN A 110 -11.36 2.83 7.19
N PHE A 111 -10.91 3.80 7.98
CA PHE A 111 -10.87 5.21 7.59
C PHE A 111 -9.61 5.48 6.78
N LEU A 112 -9.72 6.09 5.61
CA LEU A 112 -8.58 6.40 4.76
C LEU A 112 -8.01 7.78 5.12
N PRO A 113 -6.72 7.89 5.49
CA PRO A 113 -6.09 9.18 5.74
C PRO A 113 -5.88 9.94 4.43
N ILE A 114 -5.90 11.27 4.51
CA ILE A 114 -5.57 12.13 3.36
C ILE A 114 -4.17 11.80 2.83
N ALA A 115 -4.02 11.88 1.51
CA ALA A 115 -2.72 11.77 0.85
C ALA A 115 -1.80 12.92 1.27
N GLU A 116 -0.65 12.55 1.85
CA GLU A 116 0.46 13.47 2.10
C GLU A 116 1.27 13.67 0.81
N ASP A 117 2.19 14.62 0.83
CA ASP A 117 3.18 14.79 -0.23
C ASP A 117 4.04 13.53 -0.43
N LEU A 118 4.85 13.53 -1.48
CA LEU A 118 5.75 12.42 -1.79
C LEU A 118 6.67 12.09 -0.59
N VAL A 119 7.12 13.10 0.15
CA VAL A 119 8.03 12.96 1.28
C VAL A 119 7.33 12.25 2.45
N GLY A 120 6.17 12.73 2.85
CA GLY A 120 5.34 12.15 3.91
C GLY A 120 4.86 10.75 3.58
N THR A 121 4.45 10.52 2.32
CA THR A 121 4.05 9.19 1.85
C THR A 121 5.22 8.21 1.91
N ALA A 122 6.38 8.56 1.35
CA ALA A 122 7.58 7.72 1.39
C ALA A 122 8.05 7.46 2.83
N PHE A 123 7.92 8.44 3.73
CA PHE A 123 8.22 8.27 5.14
C PHE A 123 7.26 7.28 5.81
N ALA A 124 5.96 7.38 5.53
CA ALA A 124 4.94 6.50 6.08
C ALA A 124 5.12 5.03 5.69
N ILE A 125 5.71 4.76 4.51
CA ILE A 125 6.05 3.41 4.05
C ILE A 125 7.52 3.03 4.27
N ASN A 126 8.25 3.79 5.10
CA ASN A 126 9.62 3.51 5.53
C ASN A 126 10.69 3.51 4.41
N LEU A 127 10.56 4.38 3.41
CA LEU A 127 11.57 4.60 2.36
C LEU A 127 12.61 5.65 2.77
N THR A 128 13.25 5.45 3.92
CA THR A 128 14.19 6.42 4.50
C THR A 128 15.42 6.67 3.64
N ALA A 129 15.95 5.65 2.96
CA ALA A 129 17.14 5.81 2.12
C ALA A 129 16.85 6.62 0.85
N PHE A 130 15.65 6.43 0.26
CA PHE A 130 15.17 7.23 -0.86
C PHE A 130 15.07 8.71 -0.46
N LEU A 131 14.47 8.98 0.69
CA LEU A 131 14.33 10.33 1.23
C LEU A 131 15.70 10.98 1.51
N GLY A 132 16.62 10.24 2.14
CA GLY A 132 17.96 10.75 2.41
C GLY A 132 18.78 11.00 1.14
N ALA A 133 18.62 10.17 0.10
CA ALA A 133 19.33 10.33 -1.16
C ALA A 133 18.84 11.55 -1.97
N PHE A 134 17.55 11.89 -1.88
CA PHE A 134 16.91 12.90 -2.72
C PHE A 134 16.37 14.11 -1.95
N GLU A 135 16.73 14.29 -0.68
CA GLU A 135 16.28 15.39 0.17
C GLU A 135 16.47 16.77 -0.50
N LYS A 136 17.68 17.05 -1.00
CA LYS A 136 18.00 18.30 -1.72
C LYS A 136 17.11 18.51 -2.97
N PRO A 137 17.13 17.64 -4.00
CA PRO A 137 16.33 17.88 -5.20
C PRO A 137 14.82 17.90 -4.94
N LEU A 138 14.32 17.16 -3.94
CA LEU A 138 12.91 17.23 -3.53
C LEU A 138 12.57 18.58 -2.89
N SER A 139 13.42 19.09 -2.00
CA SER A 139 13.24 20.39 -1.35
C SER A 139 13.26 21.58 -2.32
N GLU A 140 13.94 21.42 -3.46
CA GLU A 140 14.02 22.43 -4.51
C GLU A 140 12.81 22.40 -5.48
N GLY A 141 11.83 21.52 -5.23
CA GLY A 141 10.60 21.44 -6.02
C GLY A 141 10.85 21.03 -7.46
N ARG A 142 11.83 20.15 -7.70
CA ARG A 142 12.25 19.76 -9.05
C ARG A 142 11.30 18.79 -9.76
N LEU A 143 10.35 18.22 -9.02
CA LEU A 143 9.32 17.34 -9.57
C LEU A 143 8.06 18.14 -9.96
N PRO A 144 7.38 17.75 -11.05
CA PRO A 144 6.04 18.24 -11.33
C PRO A 144 5.13 17.96 -10.13
N LYS A 145 4.33 18.96 -9.75
CA LYS A 145 3.42 18.85 -8.61
C LYS A 145 2.31 17.82 -8.82
N THR A 146 1.92 17.57 -10.07
CA THR A 146 0.76 16.72 -10.39
C THR A 146 1.02 15.85 -11.60
N GLY A 147 0.33 14.72 -11.66
CA GLY A 147 0.31 13.88 -12.84
C GLY A 147 1.63 13.15 -13.02
N VAL A 148 2.18 12.57 -11.95
CA VAL A 148 3.46 11.87 -11.98
C VAL A 148 3.35 10.47 -11.39
N THR A 149 4.19 9.58 -11.89
CA THR A 149 4.40 8.24 -11.35
C THR A 149 5.84 8.12 -10.89
N VAL A 150 6.03 7.83 -9.60
CA VAL A 150 7.36 7.75 -8.98
C VAL A 150 7.68 6.30 -8.66
N PHE A 151 8.77 5.79 -9.22
CA PHE A 151 9.32 4.48 -8.90
C PHE A 151 10.37 4.64 -7.80
N ALA A 152 9.98 4.43 -6.55
CA ALA A 152 10.86 4.64 -5.41
C ALA A 152 11.60 3.32 -5.03
N PRO A 153 12.94 3.30 -5.04
CA PRO A 153 13.70 2.14 -4.58
C PRO A 153 13.54 1.92 -3.06
N ARG A 154 13.45 0.66 -2.64
CA ARG A 154 13.47 0.27 -1.23
C ARG A 154 14.83 0.58 -0.57
N ASN A 155 14.89 0.58 0.76
CA ASN A 155 16.14 0.86 1.48
C ASN A 155 17.27 -0.12 1.12
N GLU A 156 16.94 -1.40 0.96
CA GLU A 156 17.87 -2.47 0.59
C GLU A 156 18.43 -2.29 -0.83
N ALA A 157 17.75 -1.53 -1.71
CA ALA A 157 18.29 -1.12 -3.00
C ALA A 157 19.52 -0.23 -2.81
N PHE A 158 19.38 0.79 -1.95
CA PHE A 158 20.44 1.74 -1.64
C PHE A 158 21.59 1.11 -0.86
N GLU A 159 21.32 0.10 -0.03
CA GLU A 159 22.38 -0.68 0.63
C GLU A 159 23.28 -1.37 -0.39
N ARG A 160 22.70 -1.96 -1.45
CA ARG A 160 23.45 -2.63 -2.51
C ARG A 160 24.32 -1.69 -3.34
N ILE A 161 23.90 -0.44 -3.48
CA ILE A 161 24.62 0.56 -4.29
C ILE A 161 25.31 1.65 -3.45
N ALA A 162 25.45 1.46 -2.14
CA ALA A 162 25.94 2.50 -1.23
C ALA A 162 27.31 3.07 -1.65
N CYS A 163 28.22 2.21 -2.12
CA CYS A 163 29.53 2.65 -2.62
C CYS A 163 29.43 3.42 -3.96
N THR A 164 28.49 3.07 -4.83
CA THR A 164 28.23 3.82 -6.07
C THR A 164 27.65 5.19 -5.75
N MET A 165 26.66 5.25 -4.84
CA MET A 165 26.01 6.50 -4.41
C MET A 165 27.00 7.52 -3.82
N GLN A 166 28.01 7.06 -3.06
CA GLN A 166 29.05 7.95 -2.52
C GLN A 166 29.92 8.62 -3.61
N ASN A 167 29.98 8.02 -4.80
CA ASN A 167 30.77 8.53 -5.92
C ASN A 167 29.93 9.37 -6.90
N ILE A 168 28.62 9.49 -6.70
CA ILE A 168 27.74 10.32 -7.53
C ILE A 168 27.89 11.78 -7.07
N PRO A 169 28.31 12.70 -7.96
CA PRO A 169 28.32 14.13 -7.66
C PRO A 169 26.91 14.63 -7.28
N GLU A 170 26.81 15.55 -6.33
CA GLU A 170 25.50 16.13 -5.95
C GLU A 170 24.76 16.76 -7.14
N GLY A 171 25.49 17.25 -8.13
CA GLY A 171 24.93 17.82 -9.37
C GLY A 171 24.22 16.80 -10.26
N ASP A 172 24.48 15.50 -10.09
CA ASP A 172 23.90 14.42 -10.88
C ASP A 172 22.69 13.77 -10.19
N LEU A 173 22.48 14.03 -8.88
CA LEU A 173 21.33 13.54 -8.12
C LEU A 173 19.97 13.97 -8.69
N PRO A 174 19.78 15.20 -9.21
CA PRO A 174 18.52 15.57 -9.86
C PRO A 174 18.22 14.73 -11.11
N GLY A 175 19.24 14.40 -11.91
CA GLY A 175 19.09 13.51 -13.06
C GLY A 175 18.75 12.09 -12.62
N LEU A 176 19.40 11.59 -11.58
CA LEU A 176 19.07 10.29 -11.00
C LEU A 176 17.62 10.25 -10.49
N LEU A 177 17.15 11.29 -9.79
CA LEU A 177 15.76 11.38 -9.35
C LEU A 177 14.82 11.41 -10.56
N ALA A 178 15.14 12.19 -11.59
CA ALA A 178 14.30 12.29 -12.79
C ALA A 178 14.18 10.97 -13.56
N ALA A 179 15.18 10.08 -13.49
CA ALA A 179 15.11 8.72 -14.04
C ALA A 179 14.06 7.84 -13.34
N HIS A 180 13.71 8.16 -12.09
CA HIS A 180 12.71 7.42 -11.31
C HIS A 180 11.29 7.99 -11.46
N VAL A 181 11.13 9.09 -12.18
CA VAL A 181 9.84 9.76 -12.30
C VAL A 181 9.38 9.77 -13.75
N VAL A 182 8.14 9.37 -13.95
CA VAL A 182 7.49 9.36 -15.27
C VAL A 182 6.34 10.36 -15.27
N PRO A 183 6.24 11.24 -16.28
CA PRO A 183 5.09 12.11 -16.46
C PRO A 183 3.86 11.28 -16.85
N GLY A 184 2.79 11.43 -16.08
CA GLY A 184 1.55 10.66 -16.16
C GLY A 184 1.27 9.90 -14.87
N THR A 185 0.00 9.61 -14.59
CA THR A 185 -0.41 8.71 -13.51
C THR A 185 -0.67 7.33 -14.07
N PHE A 186 0.24 6.40 -13.83
CA PHE A 186 0.18 5.04 -14.28
C PHE A 186 0.00 4.14 -13.07
N ASP A 187 -1.14 3.47 -13.02
CA ASP A 187 -1.40 2.43 -12.03
C ASP A 187 -0.69 1.11 -12.41
N GLY A 188 -0.78 0.14 -11.53
CA GLY A 188 -0.22 -1.18 -11.70
C GLY A 188 -0.81 -1.90 -12.91
N GLU A 189 -2.07 -1.65 -13.30
CA GLU A 189 -2.65 -2.26 -14.51
C GLU A 189 -2.01 -1.72 -15.77
N TYR A 190 -1.87 -0.40 -15.85
CA TYR A 190 -1.18 0.21 -16.97
C TYR A 190 0.20 -0.42 -17.11
N ILE A 191 0.96 -0.53 -16.01
CA ILE A 191 2.27 -1.19 -16.00
C ILE A 191 2.17 -2.64 -16.51
N LYS A 192 1.21 -3.43 -16.03
CA LYS A 192 0.98 -4.81 -16.49
C LYS A 192 0.68 -4.90 -17.99
N SER A 193 -0.18 -4.02 -18.49
CA SER A 193 -0.55 -3.97 -19.90
C SER A 193 0.61 -3.46 -20.79
N ALA A 194 1.39 -2.51 -20.27
CA ALA A 194 2.58 -1.96 -20.88
C ALA A 194 3.66 -3.02 -21.08
N VAL A 195 3.83 -3.93 -20.11
CA VAL A 195 4.70 -5.11 -20.27
C VAL A 195 4.31 -5.94 -21.48
N GLY A 196 3.01 -6.27 -21.61
CA GLY A 196 2.52 -7.13 -22.69
C GLY A 196 2.80 -6.58 -24.10
N ASN A 197 2.98 -5.26 -24.20
CA ASN A 197 3.22 -4.55 -25.45
C ASN A 197 4.69 -4.16 -25.66
N GLY A 198 5.59 -4.43 -24.70
CA GLY A 198 6.97 -3.93 -24.73
C GLY A 198 7.03 -2.41 -24.75
N THR A 199 6.15 -1.76 -23.97
CA THR A 199 6.01 -0.30 -23.98
C THR A 199 7.17 0.33 -23.22
N GLU A 200 7.82 1.29 -23.86
CA GLU A 200 8.79 2.19 -23.26
C GLU A 200 8.09 3.49 -22.85
N MET A 201 8.37 3.99 -21.64
CA MET A 201 7.85 5.27 -21.17
C MET A 201 8.98 6.25 -20.89
N GLU A 202 8.91 7.43 -21.51
CA GLU A 202 9.87 8.51 -21.27
C GLU A 202 9.81 8.96 -19.80
N THR A 203 10.96 9.02 -19.14
CA THR A 203 11.07 9.59 -17.79
C THR A 203 11.21 11.11 -17.85
N LEU A 204 11.12 11.79 -16.70
CA LEU A 204 11.42 13.22 -16.62
C LEU A 204 12.89 13.54 -16.98
N LEU A 205 13.76 12.54 -17.00
CA LEU A 205 15.14 12.69 -17.42
C LEU A 205 15.23 13.14 -18.89
N ALA A 206 14.32 12.69 -19.76
CA ALA A 206 14.28 13.07 -21.18
C ALA A 206 14.15 14.59 -21.41
N GLY A 207 13.66 15.35 -20.42
CA GLY A 207 13.61 16.82 -20.45
C GLY A 207 14.89 17.51 -19.95
N LEU A 208 15.81 16.78 -19.33
CA LEU A 208 17.05 17.27 -18.72
C LEU A 208 18.29 16.89 -19.53
N THR A 209 18.24 15.80 -20.30
CA THR A 209 19.36 15.23 -21.05
C THR A 209 18.95 14.86 -22.48
N SER A 210 19.92 14.61 -23.36
CA SER A 210 19.68 14.42 -24.81
C SER A 210 19.76 12.94 -25.24
N GLY A 211 19.43 12.00 -24.34
CA GLY A 211 19.49 10.55 -24.59
C GLY A 211 18.13 9.85 -24.50
N ASP A 212 18.08 8.58 -24.93
CA ASP A 212 16.89 7.72 -24.79
C ASP A 212 16.75 7.28 -23.33
N GLU A 213 15.88 7.97 -22.59
CA GLU A 213 15.73 7.87 -21.13
C GLU A 213 14.35 7.35 -20.76
N SER A 214 13.98 6.29 -21.45
CA SER A 214 12.72 5.59 -21.26
C SER A 214 12.89 4.43 -20.29
N ILE A 215 11.94 4.25 -19.37
CA ILE A 215 11.85 3.00 -18.62
C ILE A 215 11.16 1.92 -19.44
N LEU A 216 11.63 0.68 -19.28
CA LEU A 216 11.07 -0.48 -19.96
C LEU A 216 10.31 -1.35 -18.97
N PHE A 217 9.07 -1.70 -19.28
CA PHE A 217 8.33 -2.69 -18.51
C PHE A 217 8.55 -4.08 -19.06
N SER A 218 8.93 -5.02 -18.19
CA SER A 218 9.10 -6.43 -18.55
C SER A 218 8.48 -7.38 -17.52
N THR A 219 8.18 -8.61 -17.94
CA THR A 219 7.78 -9.71 -17.06
C THR A 219 8.73 -10.87 -17.34
N CYS A 220 9.24 -11.48 -16.27
CA CYS A 220 10.14 -12.63 -16.37
C CYS A 220 9.37 -13.94 -16.15
N ASN A 221 10.06 -15.07 -16.27
CA ASN A 221 9.48 -16.42 -16.14
C ASN A 221 8.86 -16.70 -14.75
N ASP A 222 9.12 -15.85 -13.76
CA ASP A 222 8.56 -15.94 -12.41
C ASP A 222 7.18 -15.27 -12.26
N GLY A 223 6.65 -14.70 -13.35
CA GLY A 223 5.34 -14.04 -13.36
C GLY A 223 5.33 -12.69 -12.63
N LYS A 224 6.51 -12.14 -12.29
CA LYS A 224 6.63 -10.82 -11.66
C LYS A 224 6.88 -9.72 -12.68
N TYR A 225 6.63 -8.49 -12.25
CA TYR A 225 6.78 -7.29 -13.08
C TYR A 225 8.09 -6.58 -12.74
N TYR A 226 8.76 -6.10 -13.78
CA TYR A 226 10.05 -5.46 -13.70
C TYR A 226 10.03 -4.12 -14.44
N VAL A 227 10.71 -3.13 -13.88
CA VAL A 227 10.87 -1.78 -14.43
C VAL A 227 12.35 -1.55 -14.69
N SER A 228 12.74 -1.49 -15.96
CA SER A 228 14.14 -1.46 -16.43
C SER A 228 15.04 -2.47 -15.72
N GLY A 229 14.54 -3.70 -15.56
CA GLY A 229 15.24 -4.81 -14.90
C GLY A 229 15.10 -4.87 -13.38
N GLU A 230 14.46 -3.89 -12.74
CA GLU A 230 14.25 -3.87 -11.28
C GLU A 230 12.86 -4.42 -10.91
N LEU A 231 12.81 -5.30 -9.91
CA LEU A 231 11.56 -5.94 -9.48
C LEU A 231 10.59 -4.92 -8.88
N LEU A 232 9.33 -4.96 -9.30
CA LEU A 232 8.22 -4.19 -8.74
C LEU A 232 7.68 -4.89 -7.48
N LEU A 233 7.81 -4.25 -6.32
CA LEU A 233 7.49 -4.83 -5.01
C LEU A 233 6.12 -4.41 -4.48
N ALA A 234 5.79 -3.13 -4.60
CA ALA A 234 4.49 -2.59 -4.22
C ALA A 234 4.02 -1.63 -5.29
N THR A 235 2.72 -1.64 -5.57
CA THR A 235 2.11 -0.77 -6.57
C THR A 235 0.98 0.04 -5.97
N ASP A 236 0.60 1.10 -6.70
CA ASP A 236 -0.66 1.81 -6.49
C ASP A 236 -0.73 2.54 -5.16
N ILE A 237 0.38 3.15 -4.72
CA ILE A 237 0.42 3.93 -3.48
C ILE A 237 0.13 5.40 -3.84
N PRO A 238 -1.09 5.92 -3.62
CA PRO A 238 -1.38 7.30 -3.94
C PRO A 238 -0.65 8.26 -2.99
N PHE A 239 -0.15 9.35 -3.54
CA PHE A 239 0.33 10.52 -2.81
C PHE A 239 -0.27 11.79 -3.42
N GLU A 240 -0.08 12.93 -2.79
CA GLU A 240 -0.51 14.21 -3.33
C GLU A 240 0.16 14.48 -4.69
N GLY A 241 -0.62 14.44 -5.77
CA GLY A 241 -0.14 14.71 -7.13
C GLY A 241 0.27 13.49 -7.96
N GLY A 242 0.20 12.27 -7.44
CA GLY A 242 0.64 11.10 -8.22
C GLY A 242 0.46 9.74 -7.58
N ILE A 243 1.12 8.76 -8.20
CA ILE A 243 1.17 7.37 -7.73
C ILE A 243 2.64 7.00 -7.50
N LEU A 244 2.92 6.39 -6.37
CA LEU A 244 4.22 5.82 -6.04
C LEU A 244 4.16 4.29 -6.18
N HIS A 245 5.19 3.74 -6.81
CA HIS A 245 5.44 2.31 -6.86
C HIS A 245 6.80 2.02 -6.23
N VAL A 246 6.90 0.95 -5.45
CA VAL A 246 8.16 0.54 -4.80
C VAL A 246 8.86 -0.48 -5.67
N ILE A 247 10.15 -0.23 -5.95
CA ILE A 247 11.00 -1.12 -6.73
C ILE A 247 12.19 -1.65 -5.90
N ASP A 248 12.75 -2.78 -6.31
CA ASP A 248 13.82 -3.45 -5.58
C ASP A 248 15.21 -2.85 -5.82
N GLY A 249 15.42 -2.11 -6.91
CA GLY A 249 16.70 -1.48 -7.23
C GLY A 249 16.59 -0.03 -7.67
N VAL A 250 17.74 0.59 -7.91
CA VAL A 250 17.82 2.00 -8.33
C VAL A 250 17.90 2.06 -9.85
N LEU A 251 17.01 2.84 -10.46
CA LEU A 251 17.00 3.09 -11.89
C LEU A 251 18.20 3.98 -12.23
N GLU A 252 19.00 3.51 -13.18
CA GLU A 252 20.16 4.25 -13.68
C GLU A 252 19.77 5.06 -14.92
N ALA A 253 20.35 6.24 -15.06
CA ALA A 253 20.18 7.14 -16.20
C ALA A 253 20.85 6.62 -17.51
N ARG A 254 21.21 5.33 -17.59
CA ARG A 254 21.92 4.76 -18.73
C ARG A 254 21.03 3.83 -19.55
N ASP A 255 21.36 3.79 -20.85
CA ASP A 255 20.74 3.03 -21.93
C ASP A 255 20.05 1.74 -21.46
N ASN A 256 18.72 1.79 -21.42
CA ASN A 256 17.86 0.69 -20.96
C ASN A 256 17.71 -0.43 -22.01
N SER A 257 18.39 -0.34 -23.16
CA SER A 257 18.28 -1.31 -24.26
C SER A 257 18.79 -2.72 -23.92
N ASP A 258 19.53 -2.92 -22.83
CA ASP A 258 20.05 -4.24 -22.40
C ASP A 258 19.39 -4.80 -21.12
N ARG A 259 18.39 -4.12 -20.55
CA ARG A 259 17.83 -4.45 -19.21
C ARG A 259 16.52 -5.26 -19.24
N THR A 260 16.32 -6.14 -20.22
CA THR A 260 15.26 -7.15 -20.16
C THR A 260 15.68 -8.27 -19.22
N CYS A 261 14.85 -8.61 -18.22
CA CYS A 261 14.89 -9.84 -17.40
C CYS A 261 16.24 -10.56 -17.38
N GLN A 262 17.29 -9.92 -16.86
CA GLN A 262 18.53 -10.64 -16.59
C GLN A 262 18.37 -11.36 -15.25
N GLU A 263 18.09 -12.66 -15.34
CA GLU A 263 18.32 -13.59 -14.25
C GLU A 263 19.82 -13.47 -13.89
N GLY A 264 20.08 -12.92 -12.70
CA GLY A 264 21.36 -12.34 -12.30
C GLY A 264 22.59 -13.00 -12.92
N THR A 265 23.10 -12.39 -13.99
CA THR A 265 24.41 -12.74 -14.56
C THR A 265 25.15 -11.52 -15.07
N GLU A 266 24.99 -10.38 -14.42
CA GLU A 266 26.00 -9.33 -14.46
C GLU A 266 26.39 -9.06 -13.01
N THR A 267 27.39 -9.82 -12.57
CA THR A 267 28.28 -9.37 -11.53
C THR A 267 28.86 -8.06 -12.02
N SER A 268 28.21 -6.93 -11.71
CA SER A 268 28.95 -5.68 -11.58
C SER A 268 30.11 -6.01 -10.65
N THR A 269 31.31 -5.95 -11.21
CA THR A 269 32.54 -6.29 -10.51
C THR A 269 32.90 -5.16 -9.54
N ALA A 270 31.95 -4.80 -8.69
CA ALA A 270 32.08 -3.98 -7.49
C ALA A 270 31.64 -4.80 -6.26
N ALA A 271 31.74 -6.13 -6.32
CA ALA A 271 31.83 -6.97 -5.13
C ALA A 271 33.29 -6.99 -4.61
N GLN A 272 33.78 -5.81 -4.23
CA GLN A 272 34.91 -5.69 -3.31
C GLN A 272 34.53 -4.59 -2.33
N ASP A 273 34.18 -5.03 -1.12
CA ASP A 273 34.19 -4.24 0.10
C ASP A 273 32.94 -3.39 0.43
N SER A 274 31.77 -4.04 0.50
CA SER A 274 30.60 -3.48 1.19
C SER A 274 30.79 -3.36 2.71
N ALA A 275 31.92 -3.80 3.28
CA ALA A 275 32.20 -3.74 4.71
C ALA A 275 32.88 -2.43 5.17
N THR A 276 33.30 -1.54 4.25
CA THR A 276 33.97 -0.27 4.58
C THR A 276 33.27 0.98 4.07
N CYS A 277 32.23 0.86 3.24
CA CYS A 277 31.42 2.01 2.82
C CYS A 277 30.49 2.45 3.98
N GLY A 278 30.55 3.74 4.31
CA GLY A 278 29.78 4.36 5.41
C GLY A 278 28.26 4.24 5.27
N ALA A 279 27.57 4.56 6.38
CA ALA A 279 26.13 4.39 6.59
C ALA A 279 25.25 4.95 5.45
N LEU A 280 24.07 4.34 5.29
CA LEU A 280 23.00 4.77 4.38
C LEU A 280 22.75 6.29 4.47
N PRO A 281 22.47 6.96 3.33
CA PRO A 281 21.98 8.33 3.37
C PRO A 281 20.67 8.33 4.14
N SER A 282 20.69 8.91 5.34
CA SER A 282 19.51 9.09 6.18
C SER A 282 19.13 10.56 6.13
N PRO A 283 17.82 10.89 6.01
CA PRO A 283 17.39 12.27 6.05
C PRO A 283 17.77 12.85 7.41
N THR A 284 18.58 13.91 7.40
CA THR A 284 19.10 14.50 8.64
C THR A 284 18.04 15.28 9.43
N ASP A 285 16.92 15.63 8.78
CA ASP A 285 15.89 16.53 9.33
C ASP A 285 14.45 15.96 9.32
N LEU A 286 14.25 14.66 9.07
CA LEU A 286 12.91 14.06 9.22
C LEU A 286 12.66 13.56 10.65
N PRO A 287 11.45 13.77 11.23
CA PRO A 287 11.12 13.23 12.54
C PRO A 287 11.27 11.71 12.53
N THR A 288 11.92 11.15 13.55
CA THR A 288 12.08 9.69 13.67
C THR A 288 10.70 9.02 13.78
N PRO A 289 10.41 7.93 13.04
CA PRO A 289 9.12 7.27 13.10
C PRO A 289 8.88 6.75 14.53
N THR A 290 8.02 7.45 15.25
CA THR A 290 7.62 7.08 16.60
C THR A 290 6.41 6.16 16.47
N THR A 291 6.63 4.90 16.12
CA THR A 291 5.73 3.78 16.46
C THR A 291 6.35 2.45 16.02
N THR A 292 7.11 1.83 16.92
CA THR A 292 7.43 0.41 16.81
C THR A 292 6.20 -0.38 17.25
N VAL A 293 5.35 -0.81 16.31
CA VAL A 293 4.39 -1.88 16.60
C VAL A 293 5.18 -3.19 16.55
N THR A 294 5.55 -3.70 17.71
CA THR A 294 6.22 -5.00 17.84
C THR A 294 5.29 -6.12 17.36
N LEU A 295 5.71 -6.82 16.30
CA LEU A 295 5.19 -8.12 15.87
C LEU A 295 5.48 -9.18 16.95
N ALA A 296 4.67 -9.22 17.99
CA ALA A 296 4.67 -10.30 18.97
C ALA A 296 3.27 -10.48 19.57
N SER A 297 2.31 -10.93 18.77
CA SER A 297 1.13 -11.66 19.25
C SER A 297 0.34 -12.29 18.09
N LEU A 298 0.99 -13.15 17.32
CA LEU A 298 0.31 -14.14 16.48
C LEU A 298 0.83 -15.51 16.87
N THR A 299 0.32 -16.06 17.95
CA THR A 299 0.33 -17.52 18.23
C THR A 299 -0.63 -17.83 19.37
N ALA A 300 -1.31 -18.97 19.22
CA ALA A 300 -2.25 -19.62 20.14
C ALA A 300 -3.72 -19.15 20.07
N VAL A 301 -4.43 -19.63 19.04
CA VAL A 301 -5.78 -20.16 19.21
C VAL A 301 -5.65 -21.55 19.85
N SER A 302 -6.12 -21.71 21.08
CA SER A 302 -6.45 -23.00 21.68
C SER A 302 -7.53 -22.79 22.73
N GLU A 303 -8.72 -23.29 22.41
CA GLU A 303 -9.80 -23.77 23.28
C GLU A 303 -10.04 -23.09 24.64
N GLU A 304 -11.19 -22.41 24.69
CA GLU A 304 -11.89 -21.99 25.89
C GLU A 304 -12.42 -23.19 26.70
N THR A 305 -11.94 -23.37 27.93
CA THR A 305 -12.76 -23.84 29.06
C THR A 305 -12.28 -23.24 30.40
N ALA A 306 -13.08 -22.31 30.92
CA ALA A 306 -13.38 -21.92 32.31
C ALA A 306 -12.40 -22.22 33.49
N GLN A 307 -11.89 -21.11 34.07
CA GLN A 307 -12.02 -20.65 35.49
C GLN A 307 -11.18 -21.32 36.62
N PRO A 308 -10.90 -20.72 37.83
CA PRO A 308 -10.90 -19.31 38.31
C PRO A 308 -9.56 -18.80 38.92
N ALA A 309 -9.58 -17.52 39.30
CA ALA A 309 -8.69 -16.78 40.18
C ALA A 309 -8.09 -17.53 41.39
N ALA A 310 -6.84 -17.19 41.73
CA ALA A 310 -6.27 -17.39 43.05
C ALA A 310 -5.52 -16.13 43.49
N GLY A 311 -6.11 -15.42 44.45
CA GLY A 311 -5.41 -14.49 45.33
C GLY A 311 -4.62 -15.26 46.39
N SER A 312 -3.57 -14.62 46.88
CA SER A 312 -2.81 -15.00 48.07
C SER A 312 -3.72 -15.40 49.24
N ASN A 313 -3.45 -16.57 49.84
CA ASN A 313 -3.24 -16.61 51.29
C ASN A 313 -2.53 -17.88 51.78
N SER A 314 -1.71 -17.62 52.78
CA SER A 314 -0.93 -18.49 53.66
C SER A 314 -1.80 -19.45 54.48
N GLY A 315 -1.29 -20.67 54.79
CA GLY A 315 -1.81 -21.48 55.90
C GLY A 315 -1.75 -23.01 55.75
N THR A 316 -0.64 -23.60 56.21
CA THR A 316 -0.52 -24.82 57.05
C THR A 316 -1.35 -26.09 56.79
N THR A 317 -0.59 -27.20 56.64
CA THR A 317 -0.76 -28.58 57.18
C THR A 317 -1.90 -29.50 56.72
N GLY A 318 -1.52 -30.72 56.31
CA GLY A 318 -2.16 -31.96 56.78
C GLY A 318 -2.77 -32.92 55.75
N ASN A 319 -2.03 -34.00 55.47
CA ASN A 319 -2.46 -35.40 55.23
C ASN A 319 -3.67 -35.81 54.35
N SER A 320 -3.33 -36.71 53.41
CA SER A 320 -3.93 -38.04 53.14
C SER A 320 -5.28 -38.20 52.40
N ALA A 321 -5.15 -38.78 51.20
CA ALA A 321 -5.72 -40.05 50.72
C ALA A 321 -7.24 -40.27 50.48
N ALA A 322 -7.51 -40.75 49.26
CA ALA A 322 -8.58 -41.69 48.81
C ALA A 322 -10.03 -41.14 48.84
N VAL A 323 -11.00 -41.53 48.00
CA VAL A 323 -11.42 -42.85 47.48
C VAL A 323 -12.31 -42.61 46.22
N ALA A 324 -12.34 -43.59 45.30
CA ALA A 324 -13.21 -43.71 44.13
C ALA A 324 -14.72 -43.92 44.47
N THR A 325 -15.62 -43.90 43.48
CA THR A 325 -16.65 -44.96 43.22
C THR A 325 -17.86 -44.48 42.38
N ALA A 326 -18.19 -45.30 41.36
CA ALA A 326 -19.47 -45.59 40.65
C ALA A 326 -20.25 -44.44 39.94
N ALA A 327 -20.63 -44.51 38.65
CA ALA A 327 -21.31 -45.54 37.82
C ALA A 327 -22.86 -45.55 37.94
N VAL A 328 -23.51 -46.00 36.84
CA VAL A 328 -24.96 -46.14 36.51
C VAL A 328 -25.53 -44.92 35.73
N GLY A 329 -26.07 -44.97 34.51
CA GLY A 329 -26.53 -46.05 33.62
C GLY A 329 -28.04 -45.93 33.32
N ALA A 330 -28.44 -45.66 32.06
CA ALA A 330 -29.74 -45.95 31.37
C ALA A 330 -30.02 -44.87 30.28
N ALA A 331 -29.96 -45.12 28.97
CA ALA A 331 -30.81 -45.93 28.08
C ALA A 331 -32.14 -45.26 27.64
N ALA A 332 -32.10 -44.73 26.40
CA ALA A 332 -33.08 -44.72 25.31
C ALA A 332 -34.61 -44.60 25.57
N LEU A 333 -35.26 -43.68 24.85
CA LEU A 333 -36.60 -43.92 24.29
C LEU A 333 -36.82 -43.11 22.98
N PHE A 334 -37.22 -43.84 21.94
CA PHE A 334 -37.54 -43.39 20.59
C PHE A 334 -38.85 -42.60 20.49
N GLY A 335 -38.98 -41.78 19.44
CA GLY A 335 -40.28 -41.27 18.98
C GLY A 335 -40.15 -40.31 17.80
N GLY A 336 -40.14 -40.85 16.58
CA GLY A 336 -40.33 -40.07 15.34
C GLY A 336 -41.80 -40.01 14.93
N ALA A 337 -42.16 -39.00 14.14
CA ALA A 337 -43.29 -39.06 13.22
C ALA A 337 -43.15 -37.97 12.15
N ALA A 338 -43.02 -38.42 10.89
CA ALA A 338 -43.21 -37.64 9.69
C ALA A 338 -44.66 -37.77 9.21
N ALA A 339 -45.24 -36.72 8.64
CA ALA A 339 -46.42 -36.82 7.78
C ALA A 339 -46.45 -35.66 6.76
N MET A 340 -46.30 -36.02 5.49
CA MET A 340 -46.71 -35.24 4.32
C MET A 340 -48.24 -35.15 4.22
N LEU A 341 -48.78 -34.07 3.66
CA LEU A 341 -49.91 -34.15 2.72
C LEU A 341 -50.00 -32.92 1.80
N VAL A 342 -50.52 -33.16 0.59
CA VAL A 342 -50.42 -32.40 -0.68
C VAL A 342 -51.80 -31.84 -1.09
N ASN A 343 -51.80 -30.79 -1.95
CA ASN A 343 -52.89 -30.18 -2.76
C ASN A 343 -53.99 -29.41 -2.00
N PHE A 344 -54.48 -28.23 -2.43
CA PHE A 344 -54.64 -27.64 -3.76
C PHE A 344 -54.03 -26.24 -3.88
#